data_AF-A0A353ZRN6-F1
#
_entry.id   AF-A0A353ZRN6-F1
#
_cell.length_a   1.000
_cell.length_b   1.000
_cell.length_c   1.000
_cell.angle_alpha   90.00
_cell.angle_beta   90.00
_cell.angle_gamma   90.00
#
_symmetry.space_group_name_H-M   'P 1'
#
loop_
_entity.id
_entity.type
_entity.pdbx_description
1 polymer ?
#
loop_
_entity_poly.entity_id
_entity_poly.type
_entity_poly.pdbx_seq_one_letter_code
_entity_poly.pdbx_strand_id
1 'polypeptide(L)'
;MHGLWSKKTRSYLLPGCMLLAGLGCLLSGLLPWAAFGGLAGRTVPVLAFVVSMTLVTELLDDAGIFRVVTARLAAMGRERVVLLWLLVIALATVSTVFLSLDTTAVLVTPVVVLLAVHARIPPLPFALTTIWLANTASLLLPVSNLTNLLAQSRLGLSPFSFAGLVWAPALVGLLVPVGMLWLAFRRDLRGQYRPAARHVVRDRVLFRCAVGTLAALLPALVSGVPVYIPAGAAAVFLGAVYAWRRPSTLKWSLLPWRPLMLASGLFLLVETLHAHGLSRILAPV
;
A
#
# COMPACT_ATOMS: atom_id res chain seq x y z
N MET A 1 -2.94 23.36 -23.80
CA MET A 1 -2.78 21.91 -23.49
C MET A 1 -1.32 21.42 -23.49
N HIS A 2 -0.30 22.30 -23.49
CA HIS A 2 1.13 21.91 -23.50
C HIS A 2 1.78 21.65 -22.12
N GLY A 3 1.13 21.97 -21.00
CA GLY A 3 1.75 21.89 -19.66
C GLY A 3 1.62 20.54 -18.91
N LEU A 4 0.62 19.71 -19.26
CA LEU A 4 0.34 18.45 -18.54
C LEU A 4 1.23 17.28 -19.00
N TRP A 5 1.67 17.30 -20.26
CA TRP A 5 2.54 16.26 -20.82
C TRP A 5 3.95 16.32 -20.21
N SER A 6 4.51 17.53 -20.06
CA SER A 6 5.82 17.78 -19.42
C SER A 6 5.93 17.22 -18.00
N LYS A 7 4.91 17.40 -17.15
CA LYS A 7 4.91 16.88 -15.77
C LYS A 7 4.84 15.35 -15.73
N LYS A 8 4.04 14.73 -16.60
CA LYS A 8 3.92 13.27 -16.65
C LYS A 8 5.22 12.64 -17.11
N THR A 9 5.88 13.15 -18.16
CA THR A 9 7.16 12.62 -18.64
C THR A 9 8.28 12.81 -17.61
N ARG A 10 8.36 13.97 -16.95
CA ARG A 10 9.34 14.21 -15.87
C ARG A 10 9.24 13.21 -14.72
N SER A 11 8.02 12.81 -14.36
CA SER A 11 7.83 11.83 -13.27
C SER A 11 8.30 10.41 -13.61
N TYR A 12 8.51 10.07 -14.89
CA TYR A 12 9.04 8.77 -15.33
C TYR A 12 10.53 8.80 -15.63
N LEU A 13 11.16 9.97 -15.74
CA LEU A 13 12.59 10.09 -16.04
C LEU A 13 13.45 9.39 -14.97
N LEU A 14 13.23 9.70 -13.68
CA LEU A 14 14.04 9.12 -12.61
C LEU A 14 13.86 7.58 -12.51
N PRO A 15 12.63 7.03 -12.41
CA PRO A 15 12.43 5.57 -12.41
C PRO A 15 12.96 4.89 -13.67
N GLY A 16 12.78 5.52 -14.84
CA GLY A 16 13.27 5.03 -16.12
C GLY A 16 14.78 4.96 -16.18
N CYS A 17 15.47 6.05 -15.81
CA CYS A 17 16.92 6.10 -15.77
C CYS A 17 17.50 5.08 -14.78
N MET A 18 16.90 4.91 -13.60
CA MET A 18 17.35 3.91 -12.63
C MET A 18 17.21 2.49 -13.15
N LEU A 19 16.08 2.16 -13.79
CA LEU A 19 15.89 0.85 -14.39
C LEU A 19 16.88 0.59 -15.53
N LEU A 20 17.07 1.58 -16.41
CA LEU A 20 18.03 1.48 -17.51
C LEU A 20 19.46 1.33 -17.01
N ALA A 21 19.86 2.06 -15.97
CA ALA A 21 21.19 1.94 -15.37
C ALA A 21 21.39 0.56 -14.73
N GLY A 22 20.39 0.04 -14.00
CA GLY A 22 20.44 -1.31 -13.43
C GLY A 22 20.52 -2.40 -14.50
N LEU A 23 19.73 -2.29 -15.57
CA LEU A 23 19.81 -3.20 -16.72
C LEU A 23 21.15 -3.07 -17.46
N GLY A 24 21.70 -1.87 -17.58
CA GLY A 24 23.04 -1.63 -18.13
C GLY A 24 24.13 -2.32 -17.33
N CYS A 25 24.04 -2.33 -15.99
CA CYS A 25 24.95 -3.07 -15.12
C CYS A 25 24.86 -4.59 -15.34
N LEU A 26 23.65 -5.12 -15.55
CA LEU A 26 23.45 -6.53 -15.86
C LEU A 26 24.01 -6.90 -17.25
N LEU A 27 23.71 -6.11 -18.27
CA LEU A 27 24.13 -6.36 -19.65
C LEU A 27 25.64 -6.19 -19.87
N SER A 28 26.27 -5.27 -19.14
CA SER A 28 27.72 -5.06 -19.17
C SER A 28 28.52 -6.11 -18.38
N GLY A 29 27.84 -6.99 -17.63
CA GLY A 29 28.48 -7.98 -16.77
C GLY A 29 28.98 -7.44 -15.43
N LEU A 30 28.78 -6.15 -15.13
CA LEU A 30 29.05 -5.57 -13.81
C LEU A 30 28.24 -6.27 -12.72
N LEU A 31 27.02 -6.73 -13.02
CA LEU A 31 26.25 -7.59 -12.15
C LEU A 31 26.41 -9.06 -12.59
N PRO A 32 27.10 -9.92 -11.84
CA PRO A 32 27.23 -11.33 -12.18
C PRO A 32 25.87 -12.03 -12.22
N TRP A 33 25.67 -12.92 -13.20
CA TRP A 33 24.42 -13.68 -13.35
C TRP A 33 24.03 -14.48 -12.10
N ALA A 34 25.02 -15.00 -11.35
CA ALA A 34 24.76 -15.69 -10.09
C ALA A 34 24.19 -14.77 -9.01
N ALA A 35 24.74 -13.55 -8.87
CA ALA A 35 24.22 -12.54 -7.95
C ALA A 35 22.82 -12.06 -8.37
N PHE A 36 22.61 -11.86 -9.67
CA PHE A 36 21.30 -11.57 -10.23
C PHE A 36 20.27 -12.68 -9.93
N GLY A 37 20.64 -13.96 -10.08
CA GLY A 37 19.76 -15.08 -9.75
C GLY A 37 19.35 -15.09 -8.27
N GLY A 38 20.30 -14.82 -7.37
CA GLY A 38 20.02 -14.68 -5.94
C GLY A 38 19.11 -13.49 -5.61
N LEU A 39 19.34 -12.35 -6.26
CA LEU A 39 18.49 -11.16 -6.16
C LEU A 39 17.08 -11.44 -6.68
N ALA A 40 16.96 -12.05 -7.86
CA ALA A 40 15.69 -12.35 -8.51
C ALA A 40 14.85 -13.31 -7.66
N GLY A 41 15.46 -14.34 -7.07
CA GLY A 41 14.77 -15.27 -6.17
C GLY A 41 14.12 -14.61 -4.96
N ARG A 42 14.70 -13.51 -4.47
CA ARG A 42 14.16 -12.73 -3.33
C ARG A 42 13.19 -11.63 -3.78
N THR A 43 13.47 -11.01 -4.93
CA THR A 43 12.82 -9.79 -5.40
C THR A 43 11.59 -10.06 -6.25
N VAL A 44 11.55 -11.15 -7.01
CA VAL A 44 10.39 -11.49 -7.85
C VAL A 44 9.13 -11.76 -7.00
N PRO A 45 9.19 -12.55 -5.90
CA PRO A 45 8.04 -12.71 -4.99
C PRO A 45 7.56 -11.37 -4.39
N VAL A 46 8.53 -10.57 -3.94
CA VAL A 46 8.54 -9.11 -3.82
C VAL A 46 7.54 -8.36 -4.70
N LEU A 47 7.99 -8.17 -5.94
CA LEU A 47 7.31 -7.38 -6.96
C LEU A 47 5.98 -8.02 -7.38
N ALA A 48 5.89 -9.34 -7.43
CA ALA A 48 4.66 -10.06 -7.74
C ALA A 48 3.56 -9.77 -6.71
N PHE A 49 3.91 -9.75 -5.41
CA PHE A 49 3.00 -9.35 -4.36
C PHE A 49 2.52 -7.90 -4.53
N VAL A 50 3.45 -6.96 -4.75
CA VAL A 50 3.12 -5.53 -4.94
C VAL A 50 2.19 -5.32 -6.13
N VAL A 51 2.48 -5.95 -7.27
CA VAL A 51 1.64 -5.91 -8.48
C VAL A 51 0.24 -6.46 -8.18
N SER A 52 0.18 -7.64 -7.57
CA SER A 52 -1.09 -8.32 -7.29
C SER A 52 -1.95 -7.52 -6.33
N MET A 53 -1.38 -6.99 -5.25
CA MET A 53 -2.10 -6.18 -4.27
C MET A 53 -2.58 -4.85 -4.84
N THR A 54 -1.77 -4.21 -5.69
CA THR A 54 -2.19 -2.98 -6.36
C THR A 54 -3.40 -3.25 -7.26
N LEU A 55 -3.34 -4.31 -8.07
CA LEU A 55 -4.46 -4.70 -8.94
C LEU A 55 -5.71 -5.05 -8.12
N VAL A 56 -5.59 -5.89 -7.09
CA VAL A 56 -6.71 -6.23 -6.20
C VAL A 56 -7.35 -4.96 -5.66
N THR A 57 -6.56 -4.03 -5.14
CA THR A 57 -7.10 -2.87 -4.46
C THR A 57 -7.80 -1.89 -5.40
N GLU A 58 -7.23 -1.63 -6.58
CA GLU A 58 -7.91 -0.81 -7.60
C GLU A 58 -9.26 -1.43 -8.00
N LEU A 59 -9.31 -2.76 -8.15
CA LEU A 59 -10.57 -3.46 -8.46
C LEU A 59 -11.56 -3.44 -7.28
N LEU A 60 -11.09 -3.50 -6.03
CA LEU A 60 -11.95 -3.32 -4.85
C LEU A 60 -12.53 -1.90 -4.78
N ASP A 61 -11.77 -0.87 -5.18
CA ASP A 61 -12.28 0.51 -5.24
C ASP A 61 -13.30 0.74 -6.33
N ASP A 62 -13.04 0.23 -7.53
CA ASP A 62 -14.02 0.29 -8.61
C ASP A 62 -15.32 -0.45 -8.24
N ALA A 63 -15.21 -1.60 -7.55
CA ALA A 63 -16.37 -2.32 -7.03
C ALA A 63 -17.15 -1.53 -5.96
N GLY A 64 -16.58 -0.45 -5.44
CA GLY A 64 -17.21 0.49 -4.50
C GLY A 64 -17.03 0.12 -3.02
N ILE A 65 -16.09 -0.77 -2.69
CA ILE A 65 -15.84 -1.21 -1.31
C ILE A 65 -15.50 0.00 -0.42
N PHE A 66 -14.53 0.81 -0.83
CA PHE A 66 -14.08 1.96 -0.03
C PHE A 66 -15.15 3.05 0.09
N ARG A 67 -16.02 3.20 -0.91
CA ARG A 67 -17.17 4.14 -0.86
C ARG A 67 -18.25 3.66 0.12
N VAL A 68 -18.51 2.36 0.18
CA VAL A 68 -19.43 1.78 1.17
C VAL A 68 -18.85 1.92 2.56
N VAL A 69 -17.56 1.60 2.74
CA VAL A 69 -16.85 1.74 4.02
C VAL A 69 -16.91 3.19 4.50
N THR A 70 -16.53 4.16 3.67
CA THR A 70 -16.59 5.59 4.07
C THR A 70 -18.00 6.08 4.37
N ALA A 71 -19.02 5.68 3.61
CA ALA A 71 -20.40 6.02 3.93
C ALA A 71 -20.86 5.43 5.28
N ARG A 72 -20.41 4.22 5.62
CA ARG A 72 -20.67 3.60 6.93
C ARG A 72 -19.92 4.32 8.04
N LEU A 73 -18.64 4.66 7.85
CA LEU A 73 -17.86 5.41 8.83
C LEU A 73 -18.47 6.79 9.07
N ALA A 74 -18.93 7.47 8.02
CA ALA A 74 -19.64 8.75 8.12
C ALA A 74 -20.94 8.64 8.94
N ALA A 75 -21.66 7.52 8.86
CA ALA A 75 -22.84 7.28 9.69
C ALA A 75 -22.46 6.94 11.14
N MET A 76 -21.41 6.14 11.34
CA MET A 76 -20.93 5.70 12.66
C MET A 76 -20.28 6.82 13.48
N GLY A 77 -19.75 7.86 12.83
CA GLY A 77 -19.15 9.00 13.53
C GLY A 77 -20.16 9.87 14.29
N ARG A 78 -21.47 9.55 14.23
CA ARG A 78 -22.55 10.21 15.00
C ARG A 78 -22.46 11.74 14.95
N GLU A 79 -22.16 12.26 13.77
CA GLU A 79 -22.01 13.70 13.51
C GLU A 79 -20.89 14.39 14.30
N ARG A 80 -19.98 13.67 14.97
CA ARG A 80 -18.86 14.25 15.73
C ARG A 80 -17.54 14.04 15.01
N VAL A 81 -16.82 15.13 14.78
CA VAL A 81 -15.54 15.11 14.02
C VAL A 81 -14.49 14.23 14.70
N VAL A 82 -14.38 14.27 16.03
CA VAL A 82 -13.48 13.39 16.80
C VAL A 82 -13.80 11.91 16.57
N LEU A 83 -15.07 11.52 16.58
CA LEU A 83 -15.46 10.12 16.36
C LEU A 83 -15.15 9.68 14.94
N LEU A 84 -15.42 10.54 13.95
CA LEU A 84 -15.04 10.27 12.56
C LEU A 84 -13.52 10.13 12.40
N TRP A 85 -12.75 10.96 13.09
CA TRP A 85 -11.29 10.88 13.08
C TRP A 85 -10.77 9.59 13.71
N LEU A 86 -11.33 9.14 14.84
CA LEU A 86 -11.00 7.85 15.45
C LEU A 86 -11.35 6.66 14.52
N LEU A 87 -12.48 6.75 13.82
CA LEU A 87 -12.88 5.77 12.81
C LEU A 87 -11.92 5.75 11.61
N VAL A 88 -11.39 6.90 11.21
CA VAL A 88 -10.36 7.01 10.17
C VAL A 88 -9.01 6.46 10.64
N ILE A 89 -8.64 6.67 11.91
CA ILE A 89 -7.46 6.01 12.52
C ILE A 89 -7.60 4.49 12.43
N ALA A 90 -8.77 3.96 12.81
CA ALA A 90 -9.04 2.53 12.73
C ALA A 90 -9.00 2.03 11.28
N LEU A 91 -9.62 2.76 10.35
CA LEU A 91 -9.58 2.43 8.92
C LEU A 91 -8.14 2.42 8.39
N ALA A 92 -7.38 3.49 8.59
CA ALA A 92 -6.02 3.60 8.11
C ALA A 92 -5.12 2.50 8.68
N THR A 93 -5.25 2.20 9.97
CA THR A 93 -4.49 1.14 10.64
C THR A 93 -4.84 -0.23 10.05
N VAL A 94 -6.12 -0.59 10.01
CA VAL A 94 -6.57 -1.89 9.46
C VAL A 94 -6.23 -2.02 7.98
N SER A 95 -6.54 -1.01 7.17
CA SER A 95 -6.20 -1.00 5.75
C SER A 95 -4.70 -1.16 5.52
N THR A 96 -3.85 -0.52 6.31
CA THR A 96 -2.40 -0.64 6.16
C THR A 96 -1.91 -2.02 6.52
N VAL A 97 -2.34 -2.52 7.68
CA VAL A 97 -1.98 -3.85 8.19
C VAL A 97 -2.28 -4.93 7.14
N PHE A 98 -3.37 -4.78 6.38
CA PHE A 98 -3.83 -5.81 5.47
C PHE A 98 -3.62 -5.57 3.97
N LEU A 99 -3.67 -4.31 3.50
CA LEU A 99 -3.67 -3.95 2.08
C LEU A 99 -2.32 -3.43 1.58
N SER A 100 -1.33 -3.25 2.47
CA SER A 100 -0.04 -2.55 2.24
C SER A 100 -0.08 -1.04 2.48
N LEU A 101 1.07 -0.51 2.88
CA LEU A 101 1.40 0.90 2.97
C LEU A 101 1.07 1.66 1.68
N ASP A 102 1.60 1.19 0.54
CA ASP A 102 1.48 1.88 -0.75
C ASP A 102 0.02 2.06 -1.15
N THR A 103 -0.74 0.99 -1.00
CA THR A 103 -2.16 0.94 -1.25
C THR A 103 -2.94 1.91 -0.36
N THR A 104 -2.65 1.92 0.94
CA THR A 104 -3.33 2.83 1.87
C THR A 104 -3.01 4.29 1.53
N ALA A 105 -1.74 4.58 1.22
CA ALA A 105 -1.30 5.92 0.85
C ALA A 105 -1.98 6.41 -0.43
N VAL A 106 -2.02 5.58 -1.48
CA VAL A 106 -2.57 5.96 -2.80
C VAL A 106 -4.09 5.98 -2.81
N LEU A 107 -4.74 5.07 -2.09
CA LEU A 107 -6.18 4.86 -2.21
C LEU A 107 -6.98 5.35 -1.01
N VAL A 108 -6.59 4.99 0.20
CA VAL A 108 -7.35 5.34 1.41
C VAL A 108 -7.22 6.84 1.68
N THR A 109 -6.05 7.44 1.44
CA THR A 109 -5.82 8.88 1.63
C THR A 109 -6.79 9.75 0.82
N PRO A 110 -6.90 9.65 -0.52
CA PRO A 110 -7.84 10.47 -1.28
C PRO A 110 -9.30 10.19 -0.90
N VAL A 111 -9.64 8.94 -0.57
CA VAL A 111 -10.98 8.56 -0.09
C VAL A 111 -11.32 9.26 1.23
N VAL A 112 -10.39 9.28 2.18
CA VAL A 112 -10.52 9.96 3.46
C VAL A 112 -10.55 11.48 3.30
N VAL A 113 -9.77 12.04 2.39
CA VAL A 113 -9.82 13.46 2.01
C VAL A 113 -11.19 13.80 1.45
N LEU A 114 -11.72 13.00 0.51
CA LEU A 114 -13.05 13.19 -0.05
C LEU A 114 -14.12 13.09 1.04
N LEU A 115 -14.00 12.13 1.97
CA LEU A 115 -14.90 12.01 3.12
C LEU A 115 -14.92 13.31 3.94
N ALA A 116 -13.75 13.86 4.27
CA ALA A 116 -13.64 15.11 5.02
C ALA A 116 -14.24 16.31 4.24
N VAL A 117 -13.95 16.41 2.94
CA VAL A 117 -14.52 17.46 2.07
C VAL A 117 -16.05 17.38 2.02
N HIS A 118 -16.62 16.19 1.82
CA HIS A 118 -18.07 16.00 1.79
C HIS A 118 -18.73 16.26 3.15
N ALA A 119 -18.04 15.94 4.24
CA ALA A 119 -18.46 16.25 5.60
C ALA A 119 -18.32 17.75 5.95
N ARG A 120 -17.75 18.57 5.06
CA ARG A 120 -17.44 20.01 5.26
C ARG A 120 -16.55 20.27 6.47
N ILE A 121 -15.56 19.41 6.67
CA ILE A 121 -14.54 19.53 7.71
C ILE A 121 -13.14 19.68 7.08
N PRO A 122 -12.16 20.27 7.78
CA PRO A 122 -10.81 20.42 7.23
C PRO A 122 -10.22 19.04 6.86
N PRO A 123 -9.77 18.82 5.60
CA PRO A 123 -9.27 17.52 5.16
C PRO A 123 -7.84 17.23 5.61
N LEU A 124 -7.08 18.26 5.98
CA LEU A 124 -5.66 18.13 6.31
C LEU A 124 -5.37 17.18 7.49
N PRO A 125 -6.07 17.26 8.66
CA PRO A 125 -5.85 16.33 9.76
C PRO A 125 -6.09 14.88 9.34
N PHE A 126 -7.12 14.66 8.53
CA PHE A 126 -7.54 13.35 8.03
C PHE A 126 -6.54 12.77 7.02
N ALA A 127 -6.05 13.59 6.10
CA ALA A 127 -5.01 13.21 5.14
C ALA A 127 -3.70 12.84 5.84
N LEU A 128 -3.21 13.71 6.74
CA LEU A 128 -1.98 13.48 7.49
C LEU A 128 -2.07 12.25 8.38
N THR A 129 -3.21 12.06 9.05
CA THR A 129 -3.48 10.84 9.83
C THR A 129 -3.34 9.62 8.95
N THR A 130 -3.99 9.59 7.79
CA THR A 130 -3.94 8.42 6.91
C THR A 130 -2.51 8.13 6.44
N ILE A 131 -1.75 9.16 6.04
CA ILE A 131 -0.37 9.00 5.55
C ILE A 131 0.57 8.54 6.67
N TRP A 132 0.53 9.18 7.83
CA TRP A 132 1.42 8.87 8.95
C TRP A 132 1.11 7.50 9.56
N LEU A 133 -0.17 7.16 9.69
CA LEU A 133 -0.59 5.84 10.15
C LEU A 133 -0.31 4.78 9.10
N ALA A 134 -0.39 5.09 7.81
CA ALA A 134 0.00 4.12 6.79
C ALA A 134 1.47 3.70 6.95
N ASN A 135 2.36 4.64 7.25
CA ASN A 135 3.75 4.28 7.50
C ASN A 135 3.90 3.45 8.78
N THR A 136 3.31 3.90 9.88
CA THR A 136 3.56 3.32 11.21
C THR A 136 2.79 2.04 11.49
N ALA A 137 1.54 1.93 11.04
CA ALA A 137 0.77 0.70 11.13
C ALA A 137 1.34 -0.41 10.24
N SER A 138 2.10 -0.08 9.19
CA SER A 138 2.75 -1.08 8.34
C SER A 138 3.81 -1.90 9.08
N LEU A 139 4.29 -1.42 10.23
CA LEU A 139 5.23 -2.12 11.10
C LEU A 139 4.62 -3.35 11.79
N LEU A 140 3.29 -3.42 11.94
CA LEU A 140 2.62 -4.47 12.71
C LEU A 140 2.63 -5.84 12.04
N LEU A 141 2.55 -5.89 10.70
CA LEU A 141 2.64 -7.12 9.94
C LEU A 141 3.73 -7.01 8.87
N PRO A 142 4.54 -8.07 8.66
CA PRO A 142 5.53 -8.09 7.60
C PRO A 142 4.91 -7.79 6.24
N VAL A 143 3.73 -8.36 5.99
CA VAL A 143 2.99 -8.28 4.72
C VAL A 143 2.69 -6.85 4.28
N SER A 144 2.58 -5.92 5.23
CA SER A 144 2.19 -4.54 4.98
C SER A 144 3.29 -3.69 4.36
N ASN A 145 4.54 -4.15 4.36
CA ASN A 145 5.69 -3.40 3.87
C ASN A 145 6.84 -4.32 3.42
N LEU A 146 7.37 -4.08 2.23
CA LEU A 146 8.48 -4.86 1.66
C LEU A 146 9.73 -4.87 2.58
N THR A 147 10.02 -3.76 3.26
CA THR A 147 11.14 -3.69 4.21
C THR A 147 10.92 -4.64 5.40
N ASN A 148 9.68 -4.82 5.84
CA ASN A 148 9.37 -5.74 6.94
C ASN A 148 9.43 -7.20 6.47
N LEU A 149 9.00 -7.51 5.24
CA LEU A 149 9.22 -8.83 4.64
C LEU A 149 10.71 -9.16 4.54
N LEU A 150 11.54 -8.19 4.13
CA LEU A 150 12.98 -8.37 4.06
C LEU A 150 13.58 -8.60 5.45
N ALA A 151 13.21 -7.78 6.44
CA ALA A 151 13.66 -7.94 7.82
C ALA A 151 13.25 -9.30 8.40
N GLN A 152 12.00 -9.70 8.20
CA GLN A 152 11.50 -11.02 8.62
C GLN A 152 12.34 -12.15 8.01
N SER A 153 12.59 -12.09 6.69
CA SER A 153 13.38 -13.12 5.99
C SER A 153 14.81 -13.22 6.51
N ARG A 154 15.42 -12.10 6.90
CA ARG A 154 16.78 -12.04 7.48
C ARG A 154 16.83 -12.59 8.90
N LEU A 155 15.77 -12.37 9.68
CA LEU A 155 15.65 -12.87 11.05
C LEU A 155 15.19 -14.34 11.10
N GLY A 156 14.75 -14.92 9.98
CA GLY A 156 14.24 -16.29 9.91
C GLY A 156 12.97 -16.51 10.73
N LEU A 157 12.19 -15.45 10.99
CA LEU A 157 11.02 -15.50 11.86
C LEU A 157 9.75 -15.85 11.08
N SER A 158 8.85 -16.59 11.73
CA SER A 158 7.47 -16.70 11.26
C SER A 158 6.76 -15.33 11.33
N PRO A 159 5.69 -15.09 10.53
CA PRO A 159 4.99 -13.81 10.56
C PRO A 159 4.49 -13.43 11.98
N PHE A 160 4.00 -14.42 12.73
CA PHE A 160 3.52 -14.22 14.10
C PHE A 160 4.67 -13.91 15.07
N SER A 161 5.80 -14.59 14.94
CA SER A 161 6.99 -14.33 15.78
C SER A 161 7.57 -12.94 15.50
N PHE A 162 7.57 -12.50 14.23
CA PHE A 162 7.96 -11.14 13.88
C PHE A 162 7.00 -10.12 14.50
N ALA A 163 5.68 -10.31 14.37
CA ALA A 163 4.68 -9.44 14.98
C ALA A 163 4.84 -9.37 16.52
N GLY A 164 5.12 -10.51 17.16
CA GLY A 164 5.41 -10.60 18.60
C GLY A 164 6.72 -9.91 19.02
N LEU A 165 7.67 -9.70 18.11
CA LEU A 165 8.88 -8.93 18.37
C LEU A 165 8.64 -7.42 18.22
N VAL A 166 7.86 -7.01 17.22
CA VAL A 166 7.73 -5.60 16.82
C VAL A 166 6.48 -4.90 17.37
N TRP A 167 5.54 -5.60 18.04
CA TRP A 167 4.27 -4.99 18.48
C TRP A 167 4.46 -3.78 19.40
N ALA A 168 5.42 -3.83 20.34
CA ALA A 168 5.66 -2.75 21.29
C ALA A 168 6.20 -1.48 20.60
N PRO A 169 7.31 -1.54 19.83
CA PRO A 169 7.76 -0.37 19.07
C PRO A 169 6.76 0.08 18.01
N ALA A 170 6.01 -0.84 17.38
CA ALA A 170 4.95 -0.49 16.43
C ALA A 170 3.79 0.25 17.10
N LEU A 171 3.41 -0.13 18.33
CA LEU A 171 2.39 0.56 19.11
C LEU A 171 2.82 1.97 19.49
N VAL A 172 4.07 2.16 19.92
CA VAL A 172 4.64 3.50 20.14
C VAL A 172 4.64 4.30 18.85
N GLY A 173 5.05 3.67 17.75
CA GLY A 173 5.02 4.24 16.40
C GLY A 173 3.62 4.64 15.95
N LEU A 174 2.55 4.00 16.43
CA LEU A 174 1.17 4.37 16.14
C LEU A 174 0.70 5.53 17.05
N LEU A 175 0.94 5.41 18.37
CA LEU A 175 0.40 6.33 19.37
C LEU A 175 1.05 7.71 19.32
N VAL A 176 2.36 7.80 19.05
CA VAL A 176 3.08 9.08 19.01
C VAL A 176 2.56 9.98 17.88
N PRO A 177 2.48 9.54 16.60
CA PRO A 177 1.79 10.25 15.53
C PRO A 177 0.37 10.68 15.87
N VAL A 178 -0.44 9.79 16.43
CA VAL A 178 -1.83 10.09 16.81
C VAL A 178 -1.87 11.20 17.86
N GLY A 179 -1.01 11.13 18.88
CA GLY A 179 -0.89 12.17 19.90
C GLY A 179 -0.44 13.51 19.33
N MET A 180 0.57 13.51 18.46
CA MET A 180 1.06 14.72 17.78
C MET A 180 -0.03 15.35 16.90
N LEU A 181 -0.75 14.55 16.13
CA LEU A 181 -1.85 15.01 15.28
C LEU A 181 -3.02 15.53 16.11
N TRP A 182 -3.34 14.88 17.23
CA TRP A 182 -4.33 15.39 18.18
C TRP A 182 -3.91 16.74 18.75
N LEU A 183 -2.67 16.89 19.22
CA LEU A 183 -2.15 18.14 19.76
C LEU A 183 -2.19 19.28 18.71
N ALA A 184 -1.77 18.99 17.49
CA ALA A 184 -1.73 19.96 16.38
C ALA A 184 -3.12 20.38 15.90
N PHE A 185 -4.06 19.42 15.79
CA PHE A 185 -5.37 19.63 15.15
C PHE A 185 -6.54 19.54 16.13
N ARG A 186 -6.32 19.57 17.45
CA ARG A 186 -7.39 19.49 18.49
C ARG A 186 -8.53 20.48 18.31
N ARG A 187 -8.29 21.64 17.67
CA ARG A 187 -9.32 22.65 17.39
C ARG A 187 -10.17 22.23 16.20
N ASP A 188 -9.53 21.80 15.12
CA ASP A 188 -10.16 21.32 13.89
C ASP A 188 -10.94 20.02 14.08
N LEU A 189 -10.51 19.19 15.04
CA LEU A 189 -11.17 17.95 15.41
C LEU A 189 -12.37 18.15 16.35
N ARG A 190 -12.55 19.35 16.93
CA ARG A 190 -13.72 19.68 17.74
C ARG A 190 -14.83 20.21 16.84
N GLY A 191 -16.00 19.59 16.91
CA GLY A 191 -17.17 20.09 16.21
C GLY A 191 -18.09 18.97 15.74
N GLN A 192 -19.08 19.37 14.95
CA GLN A 192 -20.03 18.47 14.33
C GLN A 192 -19.95 18.53 12.81
N TYR A 193 -20.25 17.42 12.16
CA TYR A 193 -20.36 17.32 10.70
C TYR A 193 -21.69 16.70 10.31
N ARG A 194 -22.20 17.01 9.12
CA ARG A 194 -23.39 16.36 8.58
C ARG A 194 -22.97 15.22 7.65
N PRO A 195 -23.43 13.97 7.87
CA PRO A 195 -23.15 12.86 6.96
C PRO A 195 -23.67 13.16 5.56
N ALA A 196 -22.83 12.98 4.55
CA ALA A 196 -23.25 13.11 3.15
C ALA A 196 -24.13 11.91 2.71
N ALA A 197 -24.86 12.08 1.61
CA ALA A 197 -25.83 11.11 1.10
C ALA A 197 -25.23 9.71 0.85
N ARG A 198 -26.04 8.67 1.07
CA ARG A 198 -25.68 7.25 0.90
C ARG A 198 -25.20 6.97 -0.53
N HIS A 199 -24.03 6.35 -0.66
CA HIS A 199 -23.57 5.84 -1.95
C HIS A 199 -24.36 4.58 -2.35
N VAL A 200 -24.92 4.57 -3.56
CA VAL A 200 -25.66 3.42 -4.10
C VAL A 200 -24.69 2.54 -4.89
N VAL A 201 -24.52 1.29 -4.45
CA VAL A 201 -23.71 0.29 -5.15
C VAL A 201 -24.35 0.01 -6.51
N ARG A 202 -23.63 0.33 -7.59
CA ARG A 202 -24.11 0.18 -8.97
C ARG A 202 -24.14 -1.28 -9.44
N ASP A 203 -23.17 -2.11 -9.03
CA ASP A 203 -23.10 -3.53 -9.41
C ASP A 203 -22.94 -4.43 -8.19
N ARG A 204 -24.05 -5.10 -7.82
CA ARG A 204 -24.12 -5.95 -6.62
C ARG A 204 -23.35 -7.27 -6.77
N VAL A 205 -23.05 -7.72 -7.99
CA VAL A 205 -22.29 -8.96 -8.20
C VAL A 205 -20.81 -8.68 -8.02
N LEU A 206 -20.29 -7.63 -8.68
CA LEU A 206 -18.91 -7.18 -8.49
C LEU A 206 -18.62 -6.86 -7.03
N PHE A 207 -19.54 -6.16 -6.35
CA PHE A 207 -19.41 -5.88 -4.93
C PHE A 207 -19.36 -7.14 -4.06
N ARG A 208 -20.21 -8.15 -4.31
CA ARG A 208 -20.18 -9.42 -3.56
C ARG A 208 -18.90 -10.20 -3.80
N CYS A 209 -18.42 -10.28 -5.04
CA CYS A 209 -17.14 -10.90 -5.36
C CYS A 209 -15.98 -10.17 -4.68
N ALA A 210 -15.97 -8.84 -4.71
CA ALA A 210 -14.97 -8.01 -4.03
C ALA A 210 -14.96 -8.23 -2.51
N VAL A 211 -16.12 -8.24 -1.85
CA VAL A 211 -16.25 -8.56 -0.42
C VAL A 211 -15.77 -9.99 -0.14
N GLY A 212 -16.16 -10.96 -0.97
CA GLY A 212 -15.74 -12.36 -0.82
C GLY A 212 -14.23 -12.54 -0.96
N THR A 213 -13.62 -11.90 -1.96
CA THR A 213 -12.16 -11.88 -2.14
C THR A 213 -11.47 -11.29 -0.93
N LEU A 214 -11.93 -10.14 -0.42
CA LEU A 214 -11.34 -9.53 0.77
C LEU A 214 -11.47 -10.45 1.98
N ALA A 215 -12.65 -11.04 2.22
CA ALA A 215 -12.88 -11.95 3.33
C ALA A 215 -11.99 -13.20 3.30
N ALA A 216 -11.66 -13.71 2.11
CA ALA A 216 -10.75 -14.85 1.93
C ALA A 216 -9.27 -14.45 1.97
N LEU A 217 -8.93 -13.28 1.43
CA LEU A 217 -7.56 -12.79 1.29
C LEU A 217 -6.96 -12.45 2.66
N LEU A 218 -7.71 -11.81 3.57
CA LEU A 218 -7.19 -11.38 4.86
C LEU A 218 -6.66 -12.55 5.72
N PRO A 219 -7.39 -13.66 5.94
CA PRO A 219 -6.86 -14.82 6.64
C PRO A 219 -5.72 -15.50 5.88
N ALA A 220 -5.78 -15.52 4.54
CA ALA A 220 -4.76 -16.17 3.72
C ALA A 220 -3.39 -15.45 3.82
N LEU A 221 -3.37 -14.12 3.96
CA LEU A 221 -2.13 -13.35 4.15
C LEU A 221 -1.43 -13.66 5.48
N VAL A 222 -2.17 -14.08 6.51
CA VAL A 222 -1.61 -14.44 7.83
C VAL A 222 -1.45 -15.94 8.05
N SER A 223 -1.76 -16.76 7.03
CA SER A 223 -1.72 -18.23 7.11
C SER A 223 -0.30 -18.82 7.13
N GLY A 224 0.73 -18.03 6.88
CA GLY A 224 2.12 -18.48 6.73
C GLY A 224 2.51 -18.89 5.32
N VAL A 225 1.55 -18.96 4.38
CA VAL A 225 1.83 -19.11 2.94
C VAL A 225 2.54 -17.87 2.42
N PRO A 226 3.53 -17.99 1.50
CA PRO A 226 4.18 -16.85 0.89
C PRO A 226 3.15 -15.88 0.29
N VAL A 227 3.18 -14.62 0.74
CA VAL A 227 2.12 -13.61 0.54
C VAL A 227 1.76 -13.34 -0.93
N TYR A 228 2.71 -13.53 -1.85
CA TYR A 228 2.47 -13.34 -3.28
C TYR A 228 1.50 -14.39 -3.87
N ILE A 229 1.36 -15.55 -3.24
CA ILE A 229 0.45 -16.62 -3.67
C ILE A 229 -1.03 -16.24 -3.44
N PRO A 230 -1.49 -15.96 -2.20
CA PRO A 230 -2.87 -15.55 -1.98
C PRO A 230 -3.18 -14.20 -2.64
N ALA A 231 -2.23 -13.27 -2.69
CA ALA A 231 -2.38 -12.01 -3.42
C ALA A 231 -2.58 -12.25 -4.92
N GLY A 232 -1.75 -13.10 -5.54
CA GLY A 232 -1.83 -13.45 -6.95
C GLY A 232 -3.13 -14.17 -7.29
N ALA A 233 -3.57 -15.11 -6.45
CA ALA A 233 -4.85 -15.80 -6.61
C ALA A 233 -6.04 -14.83 -6.56
N ALA A 234 -6.04 -13.89 -5.60
CA ALA A 234 -7.06 -12.84 -5.50
C ALA A 234 -7.06 -11.92 -6.73
N ALA A 235 -5.87 -11.54 -7.22
CA ALA A 235 -5.70 -10.71 -8.41
C ALA A 235 -6.23 -11.39 -9.67
N VAL A 236 -5.91 -12.67 -9.87
CA VAL A 236 -6.41 -13.48 -11.00
C VAL A 236 -7.92 -13.65 -10.92
N PHE A 237 -8.47 -13.96 -9.74
CA PHE A 237 -9.91 -14.14 -9.56
C PHE A 237 -10.68 -12.84 -9.85
N LEU A 238 -10.30 -11.72 -9.22
CA LEU A 238 -10.95 -10.43 -9.48
C LEU A 238 -10.74 -9.98 -10.93
N GLY A 239 -9.55 -10.19 -11.48
CA GLY A 239 -9.24 -9.91 -12.88
C GLY A 239 -10.16 -10.68 -13.83
N ALA A 240 -10.39 -11.97 -13.60
CA ALA A 240 -11.29 -12.79 -14.41
C ALA A 240 -12.76 -12.32 -14.30
N VAL A 241 -13.23 -12.02 -13.08
CA VAL A 241 -14.59 -11.49 -12.85
C VAL A 241 -14.78 -10.15 -13.58
N TYR A 242 -13.78 -9.27 -13.52
CA TYR A 242 -13.79 -7.98 -14.20
C TYR A 242 -13.67 -8.11 -15.72
N ALA A 243 -12.85 -9.04 -16.22
CA ALA A 243 -12.72 -9.31 -17.65
C ALA A 243 -14.06 -9.75 -18.25
N TRP A 244 -14.85 -10.54 -17.52
CA TRP A 244 -16.18 -10.95 -17.95
C TRP A 244 -17.17 -9.77 -17.89
N ARG A 245 -17.26 -9.07 -16.77
CA ARG A 245 -18.36 -8.12 -16.52
C ARG A 245 -18.09 -6.69 -16.97
N ARG A 246 -16.84 -6.22 -16.85
CA ARG A 246 -16.43 -4.83 -17.12
C ARG A 246 -14.98 -4.77 -17.62
N PRO A 247 -14.68 -5.34 -18.80
CA PRO A 247 -13.31 -5.41 -19.34
C PRO A 247 -12.68 -4.04 -19.52
N SER A 248 -13.49 -3.00 -19.74
CA SER A 248 -13.03 -1.60 -19.87
C SER A 248 -12.32 -1.05 -18.64
N THR A 249 -12.46 -1.69 -17.47
CA THR A 249 -11.78 -1.33 -16.22
C THR A 249 -10.33 -1.82 -16.21
N LEU A 250 -10.04 -2.95 -16.86
CA LEU A 250 -8.71 -3.55 -16.91
C LEU A 250 -7.82 -2.77 -17.88
N LYS A 251 -7.03 -1.86 -17.33
CA LYS A 251 -6.10 -1.02 -18.09
C LYS A 251 -4.68 -1.24 -17.60
N TRP A 252 -3.72 -1.07 -18.50
CA TRP A 252 -2.30 -1.07 -18.14
C TRP A 252 -1.94 -0.02 -17.09
N SER A 253 -2.74 1.03 -16.93
CA SER A 253 -2.55 2.04 -15.89
C SER A 253 -2.82 1.57 -14.46
N LEU A 254 -3.46 0.40 -14.28
CA LEU A 254 -3.68 -0.20 -12.95
C LEU A 254 -2.38 -0.71 -12.34
N LEU A 255 -1.37 -0.99 -13.17
CA LEU A 255 -0.09 -1.46 -12.70
C LEU A 255 0.76 -0.28 -12.20
N PRO A 256 1.46 -0.44 -11.06
CA PRO A 256 2.28 0.62 -10.47
C PRO A 256 3.64 0.72 -11.19
N TRP A 257 3.63 1.06 -12.49
CA TRP A 257 4.83 1.10 -13.33
C TRP A 257 5.96 1.92 -12.72
N ARG A 258 5.65 3.10 -12.15
CA ARG A 258 6.66 3.98 -11.55
C ARG A 258 7.37 3.31 -10.37
N PRO A 259 6.66 2.85 -9.30
CA PRO A 259 7.29 2.07 -8.24
C PRO A 259 8.05 0.84 -8.74
N LEU A 260 7.50 0.09 -9.70
CA LEU A 260 8.15 -1.12 -10.21
C LEU A 260 9.48 -0.84 -10.90
N MET A 261 9.50 0.18 -11.78
CA MET A 261 10.73 0.60 -12.46
C MET A 261 11.77 1.10 -11.46
N LEU A 262 11.34 1.93 -10.50
CA LEU A 262 12.21 2.49 -9.47
C LEU A 262 12.80 1.38 -8.58
N ALA A 263 11.96 0.50 -8.04
CA ALA A 263 12.38 -0.58 -7.15
C ALA A 263 13.29 -1.57 -7.88
N SER A 264 12.91 -2.00 -9.09
CA SER A 264 13.72 -2.95 -9.87
C SER A 264 15.07 -2.36 -10.24
N GLY A 265 15.10 -1.09 -10.70
CA GLY A 265 16.34 -0.38 -11.00
C GLY A 265 17.24 -0.22 -9.77
N LEU A 266 16.66 0.19 -8.64
CA LEU A 266 17.38 0.33 -7.38
C LEU A 266 17.95 -1.01 -6.90
N PHE A 267 17.17 -2.09 -6.93
CA PHE A 267 17.63 -3.42 -6.52
C PHE A 267 18.82 -3.90 -7.36
N LEU A 268 18.75 -3.73 -8.69
CA LEU A 268 19.85 -4.08 -9.59
C LEU A 268 21.11 -3.25 -9.28
N LEU A 269 20.97 -1.94 -9.09
CA LEU A 269 22.09 -1.05 -8.80
C LEU A 269 22.73 -1.38 -7.44
N VAL A 270 21.93 -1.56 -6.39
CA VAL A 270 22.43 -1.90 -5.05
C VAL A 270 23.13 -3.26 -5.06
N GLU A 271 22.58 -4.26 -5.75
CA GLU A 271 23.24 -5.57 -5.86
C GLU A 271 24.55 -5.49 -6.65
N THR A 272 24.60 -4.64 -7.70
CA THR A 272 25.83 -4.39 -8.45
C THR A 272 26.90 -3.78 -7.53
N LEU A 273 26.53 -2.83 -6.69
CA LEU A 273 27.45 -2.23 -5.72
C LEU A 273 27.91 -3.26 -4.66
N HIS A 274 27.02 -4.12 -4.17
CA HIS A 274 27.40 -5.22 -3.28
C HIS A 274 28.40 -6.18 -3.94
N ALA A 275 28.19 -6.54 -5.21
CA ALA A 275 29.11 -7.39 -5.96
C ALA A 275 30.52 -6.78 -6.08
N HIS A 276 30.63 -5.45 -6.05
CA HIS A 276 31.89 -4.70 -6.10
C HIS A 276 32.44 -4.30 -4.72
N GLY A 277 31.96 -4.91 -3.65
CA GLY A 277 32.57 -4.76 -2.32
C GLY A 277 32.05 -3.58 -1.49
N LEU A 278 30.89 -3.00 -1.83
CA LEU A 278 30.22 -2.02 -0.96
C LEU A 278 30.04 -2.55 0.48
N SER A 279 29.76 -3.85 0.63
CA SER A 279 29.64 -4.51 1.92
C SER A 279 30.94 -4.52 2.73
N ARG A 280 32.11 -4.52 2.07
CA ARG A 280 33.42 -4.48 2.74
C ARG A 280 33.77 -3.07 3.22
N ILE A 281 33.30 -2.04 2.51
CA ILE A 281 33.53 -0.64 2.87
C ILE A 281 32.62 -0.20 4.03
N LEU A 282 31.41 -0.76 4.10
CA LEU A 282 30.39 -0.40 5.10
C LEU A 282 30.37 -1.32 6.33
N ALA A 283 31.09 -2.45 6.32
CA ALA A 283 31.22 -3.29 7.50
C ALA A 283 32.03 -2.53 8.58
N PRO A 284 31.58 -2.50 9.84
CA PRO A 284 32.40 -1.94 10.91
C PRO A 284 33.68 -2.78 11.00
N VAL A 285 34.82 -2.10 11.06
CA VAL A 285 36.12 -2.69 11.39
C VAL A 285 36.03 -3.41 12.73
#